data_AF-E6S7D1-F1
#
_entry.id   AF-E6S7D1-F1
#
_cell.length_a   1.000
_cell.length_b   1.000
_cell.length_c   1.000
_cell.angle_alpha   90.00
_cell.angle_beta   90.00
_cell.angle_gamma   90.00
#
_symmetry.space_group_name_H-M   'P 1'
#
loop_
_entity.id
_entity.type
_entity.pdbx_description
1 polymer ?
#
loop_
_entity_poly.entity_id
_entity_poly.type
_entity_poly.pdbx_seq_one_letter_code
_entity_poly.pdbx_strand_id
1 'polypeptide(L)'
;MNLTDLRDELDQRTQDLSADIPSLTAGIAGKVRATKRRRAGGAAGGVVAALLVVGMAVANQPGRPVVPAPAATTPSTSVGADGMPSRVLPDRPGDVVKDGLRLRATVAEDTLAVGVIGDPGERVVRATWTPRTQRVAYVVECWLPPGQDPATAKETWVRASISGQEGYFGGTCRADLPTAGDLSASITPGEPGEGNPQIRLGTDTTLRVELVDRDGRPLTNPGVRLAAGIYELGPQLPIKDDRGQVVGALPEVVEHQGYRYLLGPVVYRSLASGALPRVEAPATGPYLVRFGTVGTGRPGADPGFFQLGGLGEATSLVQEGGLTTAPQPAGAGQALSLQLAEGTLPKDGYGVIAIYVPAH
;
A
#
# COMPACT_ATOMS: atom_id res chain seq x y z
N MET A 1 31.45 -28.50 32.32
CA MET A 1 30.79 -29.18 31.20
C MET A 1 31.75 -29.10 30.02
N ASN A 2 32.19 -30.24 29.49
CA ASN A 2 33.23 -30.27 28.46
C ASN A 2 32.58 -30.02 27.08
N LEU A 3 33.34 -29.52 26.11
CA LEU A 3 32.85 -29.27 24.74
C LEU A 3 32.32 -30.54 24.05
N THR A 4 32.80 -31.71 24.47
CA THR A 4 32.30 -33.01 24.02
C THR A 4 30.87 -33.25 24.50
N ASP A 5 30.57 -32.94 25.77
CA ASP A 5 29.22 -33.14 26.35
C ASP A 5 28.17 -32.26 25.65
N LEU A 6 28.55 -31.03 25.25
CA LEU A 6 27.67 -30.14 24.49
C LEU A 6 27.42 -30.62 23.07
N ARG A 7 28.40 -31.28 22.46
CA ARG A 7 28.27 -31.85 21.11
C ARG A 7 27.35 -33.06 21.12
N ASP A 8 27.53 -33.93 22.11
CA ASP A 8 26.69 -35.12 22.28
C ASP A 8 25.24 -34.74 22.61
N GLU A 9 25.01 -33.69 23.42
CA GLU A 9 23.65 -33.18 23.68
C GLU A 9 22.99 -32.57 22.43
N LEU A 10 23.75 -31.87 21.59
CA LEU A 10 23.25 -31.30 20.33
C LEU A 10 22.91 -32.38 19.29
N ASP A 11 23.75 -33.41 19.16
CA ASP A 11 23.49 -34.53 18.26
C ASP A 11 22.26 -35.33 18.72
N GLN A 12 22.10 -35.53 20.03
CA GLN A 12 20.93 -36.20 20.60
C GLN A 12 19.63 -35.41 20.35
N ARG A 13 19.63 -34.08 20.55
CA ARG A 13 18.47 -33.23 20.24
C ARG A 13 18.12 -33.21 18.75
N THR A 14 19.12 -33.34 17.88
CA THR A 14 18.90 -33.37 16.42
C THR A 14 18.29 -34.70 15.96
N GLN A 15 18.66 -35.81 16.59
CA GLN A 15 18.06 -37.12 16.33
C GLN A 15 16.61 -37.21 16.85
N ASP A 16 16.32 -36.66 18.03
CA ASP A 16 14.96 -36.62 18.58
C ASP A 16 14.00 -35.81 17.68
N LEU A 17 14.47 -34.71 17.10
CA LEU A 17 13.69 -33.91 16.14
C LEU A 17 13.43 -34.63 14.81
N SER A 18 14.26 -35.61 14.46
CA SER A 18 14.14 -36.36 13.20
C SER A 18 13.24 -37.60 13.33
N ALA A 19 13.03 -38.09 14.55
CA ALA A 19 12.26 -39.31 14.82
C ALA A 19 10.73 -39.10 14.81
N ASP A 20 10.26 -37.86 14.96
CA ASP A 20 8.83 -37.54 15.18
C ASP A 20 8.14 -36.74 14.06
N ILE A 21 8.72 -36.69 12.86
CA ILE A 21 8.07 -36.06 11.70
C ILE A 21 7.40 -37.14 10.83
N PRO A 22 6.09 -37.41 10.99
CA PRO A 22 5.37 -38.26 10.05
C PRO A 22 5.41 -37.64 8.65
N SER A 23 5.79 -38.44 7.64
CA SER A 23 5.99 -37.95 6.28
C SER A 23 4.74 -37.24 5.75
N LEU A 24 4.85 -35.93 5.54
CA LEU A 24 3.78 -35.03 5.05
C LEU A 24 3.23 -35.45 3.67
N THR A 25 3.95 -36.28 2.93
CA THR A 25 3.57 -36.81 1.62
C THR A 25 2.40 -37.79 1.69
N ALA A 26 2.26 -38.56 2.78
CA ALA A 26 1.15 -39.52 2.95
C ALA A 26 -0.18 -38.81 3.28
N GLY A 27 -0.14 -37.71 4.04
CA GLY A 27 -1.32 -36.93 4.41
C GLY A 27 -1.93 -36.13 3.25
N ILE A 28 -1.10 -35.67 2.31
CA ILE A 28 -1.53 -34.89 1.14
C ILE A 28 -2.22 -35.80 0.09
N ALA A 29 -1.71 -37.03 -0.11
CA ALA A 29 -2.32 -37.98 -1.06
C ALA A 29 -3.72 -38.43 -0.63
N GLY A 30 -3.98 -38.56 0.69
CA GLY A 30 -5.30 -38.90 1.23
C GLY A 30 -6.34 -37.80 1.03
N LYS A 31 -5.96 -36.53 1.25
CA LYS A 31 -6.86 -35.37 1.05
C LYS A 31 -7.23 -35.15 -0.42
N VAL A 32 -6.30 -35.35 -1.36
CA VAL A 32 -6.59 -35.20 -2.80
C VAL A 32 -7.58 -36.27 -3.30
N ARG A 33 -7.51 -37.51 -2.79
CA ARG A 33 -8.49 -38.56 -3.13
C ARG A 33 -9.88 -38.30 -2.55
N ALA A 34 -9.98 -37.74 -1.34
CA ALA A 34 -11.26 -37.41 -0.72
C ALA A 34 -12.01 -36.30 -1.47
N THR A 35 -11.29 -35.29 -1.98
CA THR A 35 -11.89 -34.17 -2.72
C THR A 35 -12.34 -34.58 -4.13
N LYS A 36 -11.64 -35.53 -4.78
CA LYS A 36 -12.01 -36.03 -6.11
C LYS A 36 -13.28 -36.90 -6.09
N ARG A 37 -13.54 -37.63 -5.00
CA ARG A 37 -14.78 -38.42 -4.84
C ARG A 37 -16.02 -37.56 -4.60
N ARG A 38 -15.90 -36.37 -3.99
CA ARG A 38 -17.03 -35.46 -3.79
C ARG A 38 -17.53 -34.76 -5.06
N ARG A 39 -16.71 -34.69 -6.12
CA ARG A 39 -17.10 -34.08 -7.41
C ARG A 39 -17.72 -35.06 -8.42
N ALA A 40 -17.86 -36.34 -8.06
CA ALA A 40 -18.48 -37.36 -8.92
C ALA A 40 -19.91 -37.76 -8.50
N GLY A 41 -20.47 -37.16 -7.43
CA GLY A 41 -21.76 -37.56 -6.84
C GLY A 41 -22.91 -36.56 -6.97
N GLY A 42 -22.76 -35.49 -7.76
CA GLY A 42 -23.74 -34.40 -7.82
C GLY A 42 -24.00 -33.89 -9.24
N ALA A 43 -24.45 -34.78 -10.13
CA ALA A 43 -25.04 -34.40 -11.41
C ALA A 43 -25.96 -35.53 -11.90
N ALA A 44 -27.11 -35.69 -11.24
CA ALA A 44 -28.21 -36.48 -11.73
C ALA A 44 -29.49 -35.65 -11.59
N GLY A 45 -30.08 -35.26 -12.71
CA GLY A 45 -31.41 -34.67 -12.78
C GLY A 45 -31.47 -33.37 -13.58
N GLY A 46 -31.91 -33.45 -14.84
CA GLY A 46 -32.41 -32.28 -15.58
C GLY A 46 -32.04 -32.25 -17.06
N VAL A 47 -32.67 -33.12 -17.86
CA VAL A 47 -32.68 -33.09 -19.33
C VAL A 47 -33.57 -31.94 -19.82
N VAL A 48 -33.07 -31.06 -20.69
CA VAL A 48 -33.72 -30.67 -21.97
C VAL A 48 -32.64 -30.30 -22.98
N ALA A 49 -32.63 -31.02 -24.10
CA ALA A 49 -31.81 -30.77 -25.28
C ALA A 49 -32.50 -29.76 -26.21
N ALA A 50 -31.74 -28.84 -26.82
CA ALA A 50 -32.09 -28.25 -28.12
C ALA A 50 -30.87 -27.58 -28.80
N LEU A 51 -30.34 -28.30 -29.78
CA LEU A 51 -29.90 -27.83 -31.11
C LEU A 51 -28.88 -26.68 -31.25
N LEU A 52 -27.69 -27.07 -31.67
CA LEU A 52 -26.79 -26.33 -32.55
C LEU A 52 -27.53 -25.84 -33.81
N VAL A 53 -27.43 -24.55 -34.11
CA VAL A 53 -27.51 -24.03 -35.47
C VAL A 53 -26.32 -23.11 -35.71
N VAL A 54 -25.42 -23.59 -36.57
CA VAL A 54 -24.43 -22.79 -37.29
C VAL A 54 -25.22 -21.86 -38.22
N GLY A 55 -25.03 -20.55 -38.07
CA GLY A 55 -25.61 -19.54 -38.93
C GLY A 55 -24.56 -18.51 -39.33
N MET A 56 -23.75 -18.84 -40.33
CA MET A 56 -23.19 -17.81 -41.19
C MET A 56 -24.34 -17.14 -41.91
N ALA A 57 -24.61 -15.88 -41.59
CA ALA A 57 -25.41 -15.00 -42.42
C ALA A 57 -24.71 -13.63 -42.48
N VAL A 58 -23.95 -13.46 -43.55
CA VAL A 58 -23.56 -12.14 -44.06
C VAL A 58 -24.84 -11.47 -44.52
N ALA A 59 -25.37 -10.55 -43.71
CA ALA A 59 -26.42 -9.64 -44.12
C ALA A 59 -25.82 -8.25 -44.31
N ASN A 60 -25.62 -7.88 -45.56
CA ASN A 60 -25.42 -6.49 -45.99
C ASN A 60 -26.68 -5.68 -45.60
N GLN A 61 -26.58 -4.86 -44.57
CA GLN A 61 -27.51 -3.75 -44.35
C GLN A 61 -26.82 -2.43 -44.74
N PRO A 62 -27.28 -1.73 -45.79
CA PRO A 62 -26.86 -0.37 -46.04
C PRO A 62 -27.61 0.55 -45.07
N GLY A 63 -26.88 1.40 -44.34
CA GLY A 63 -27.49 2.57 -43.68
C GLY A 63 -27.33 2.72 -42.16
N ARG A 64 -26.36 2.07 -41.50
CA ARG A 64 -26.00 2.44 -40.12
C ARG A 64 -24.75 3.32 -40.14
N PRO A 65 -24.79 4.59 -39.70
CA PRO A 65 -23.58 5.39 -39.56
C PRO A 65 -22.68 4.68 -38.54
N VAL A 66 -21.55 4.18 -39.03
CA VAL A 66 -20.44 3.76 -38.19
C VAL A 66 -19.94 5.03 -37.52
N VAL A 67 -20.34 5.25 -36.26
CA VAL A 67 -19.65 6.22 -35.41
C VAL A 67 -18.23 5.67 -35.29
N PRO A 68 -17.19 6.38 -35.77
CA PRO A 68 -15.83 5.94 -35.56
C PRO A 68 -15.62 5.80 -34.06
N ALA A 69 -15.16 4.63 -33.63
CA ALA A 69 -14.63 4.50 -32.28
C ALA A 69 -13.59 5.62 -32.09
N PRO A 70 -13.66 6.43 -31.00
CA PRO A 70 -12.66 7.45 -30.78
C PRO A 70 -11.30 6.77 -30.79
N ALA A 71 -10.39 7.32 -31.61
CA ALA A 71 -9.00 6.86 -31.67
C ALA A 71 -8.48 6.76 -30.23
N ALA A 72 -7.84 5.64 -29.90
CA ALA A 72 -7.20 5.46 -28.61
C ALA A 72 -6.22 6.63 -28.41
N THR A 73 -6.61 7.59 -27.56
CA THR A 73 -5.77 8.72 -27.20
C THR A 73 -4.52 8.13 -26.58
N THR A 74 -3.39 8.23 -27.26
CA THR A 74 -2.11 7.82 -26.69
C THR A 74 -1.93 8.66 -25.42
N PRO A 75 -1.70 8.06 -24.24
CA PRO A 75 -1.55 8.84 -23.02
C PRO A 75 -0.41 9.83 -23.23
N SER A 76 -0.72 11.12 -23.19
CA SER A 76 0.26 12.19 -23.33
C SER A 76 1.20 12.11 -22.13
N THR A 77 2.47 11.83 -22.39
CA THR A 77 3.51 11.90 -21.38
C THR A 77 3.83 13.38 -21.14
N SER A 78 3.64 13.85 -19.92
CA SER A 78 4.01 15.20 -19.48
C SER A 78 5.15 15.13 -18.46
N VAL A 79 5.70 16.29 -18.10
CA VAL A 79 6.64 16.43 -16.99
C VAL A 79 5.87 17.04 -15.82
N GLY A 80 5.92 16.39 -14.66
CA GLY A 80 5.33 16.87 -13.41
C GLY A 80 6.06 18.09 -12.85
N ALA A 81 5.45 18.71 -11.83
CA ALA A 81 6.03 19.89 -11.18
C ALA A 81 7.39 19.62 -10.49
N ASP A 82 7.66 18.37 -10.16
CA ASP A 82 8.92 17.87 -9.59
C ASP A 82 9.94 17.45 -10.66
N GLY A 83 9.65 17.69 -11.94
CA GLY A 83 10.51 17.29 -13.06
C GLY A 83 10.41 15.80 -13.43
N MET A 84 9.58 15.01 -12.74
CA MET A 84 9.39 13.59 -13.04
C MET A 84 8.47 13.38 -14.24
N PRO A 85 8.57 12.23 -14.96
CA PRO A 85 7.56 11.86 -15.93
C PRO A 85 6.20 11.69 -15.27
N SER A 86 5.17 12.22 -15.93
CA SER A 86 3.78 12.16 -15.48
C SER A 86 2.85 11.69 -16.59
N ARG A 87 1.81 10.94 -16.23
CA ARG A 87 0.73 10.56 -17.13
C ARG A 87 -0.58 10.41 -16.38
N VAL A 88 -1.67 10.75 -17.05
CA VAL A 88 -3.01 10.42 -16.56
C VAL A 88 -3.27 8.94 -16.84
N LEU A 89 -3.73 8.23 -15.81
CA LEU A 89 -4.18 6.85 -15.96
C LEU A 89 -5.67 6.84 -16.30
N PRO A 90 -6.11 6.16 -17.38
CA PRO A 90 -7.53 6.01 -17.66
C PRO A 90 -8.21 5.11 -16.62
N ASP A 91 -9.51 5.27 -16.46
CA ASP A 91 -10.33 4.41 -15.60
C ASP A 91 -10.25 2.96 -16.06
N ARG A 92 -10.31 2.03 -15.11
CA ARG A 92 -10.23 0.59 -15.35
C ARG A 92 -11.35 -0.17 -14.64
N PRO A 93 -11.69 -1.38 -15.13
CA PRO A 93 -12.58 -2.27 -14.38
C PRO A 93 -12.07 -2.50 -12.96
N GLY A 94 -12.96 -2.34 -11.98
CA GLY A 94 -12.66 -2.48 -10.56
C GLY A 94 -12.37 -1.15 -9.84
N ASP A 95 -12.16 -0.05 -10.58
CA ASP A 95 -12.07 1.27 -9.98
C ASP A 95 -13.44 1.67 -9.38
N VAL A 96 -13.41 2.35 -8.23
CA VAL A 96 -14.58 3.00 -7.65
C VAL A 96 -14.51 4.48 -8.03
N VAL A 97 -15.35 4.88 -8.99
CA VAL A 97 -15.41 6.25 -9.51
C VAL A 97 -16.75 6.89 -9.15
N LYS A 98 -16.71 8.10 -8.57
CA LYS A 98 -17.91 8.90 -8.30
C LYS A 98 -17.56 10.38 -8.25
N ASP A 99 -18.31 11.21 -8.98
CA ASP A 99 -18.20 12.68 -8.96
C ASP A 99 -16.76 13.21 -9.18
N GLY A 100 -16.01 12.61 -10.10
CA GLY A 100 -14.64 12.99 -10.41
C GLY A 100 -13.59 12.50 -9.40
N LEU A 101 -13.99 11.77 -8.36
CA LEU A 101 -13.10 11.07 -7.45
C LEU A 101 -12.96 9.61 -7.88
N ARG A 102 -11.76 9.05 -7.69
CA ARG A 102 -11.43 7.67 -8.06
C ARG A 102 -10.56 6.98 -7.02
N LEU A 103 -11.05 5.84 -6.52
CA LEU A 103 -10.22 4.81 -5.88
C LEU A 103 -9.87 3.77 -6.95
N ARG A 104 -8.59 3.67 -7.30
CA ARG A 104 -8.15 2.73 -8.34
C ARG A 104 -8.18 1.30 -7.84
N ALA A 105 -8.55 0.36 -8.70
CA ALA A 105 -8.51 -1.08 -8.41
C ALA A 105 -7.11 -1.54 -8.00
N THR A 106 -6.09 -0.89 -8.55
CA THR A 106 -4.68 -1.17 -8.26
C THR A 106 -3.87 0.11 -8.26
N VAL A 107 -3.03 0.27 -7.25
CA VAL A 107 -2.02 1.34 -7.15
C VAL A 107 -0.67 0.66 -6.94
N ALA A 108 0.28 0.86 -7.86
CA ALA A 108 1.50 0.04 -7.91
C ALA A 108 1.18 -1.48 -8.00
N GLU A 109 1.27 -2.19 -6.87
CA GLU A 109 0.86 -3.61 -6.71
C GLU A 109 -0.13 -3.82 -5.57
N ASP A 110 -0.56 -2.74 -4.91
CA ASP A 110 -1.59 -2.78 -3.89
C ASP A 110 -2.95 -2.90 -4.56
N THR A 111 -3.80 -3.78 -4.06
CA THR A 111 -5.12 -4.09 -4.65
C THR A 111 -6.24 -3.55 -3.78
N LEU A 112 -7.18 -2.81 -4.37
CA LEU A 112 -8.36 -2.32 -3.66
C LEU A 112 -9.25 -3.51 -3.26
N ALA A 113 -9.34 -3.78 -1.96
CA ALA A 113 -10.23 -4.80 -1.41
C ALA A 113 -11.67 -4.29 -1.31
N VAL A 114 -11.83 -3.02 -0.91
CA VAL A 114 -13.13 -2.34 -0.88
C VAL A 114 -12.93 -0.83 -0.93
N GLY A 115 -13.86 -0.12 -1.56
CA GLY A 115 -13.87 1.34 -1.64
C GLY A 115 -15.29 1.88 -1.61
N VAL A 116 -15.44 3.08 -1.07
CA VAL A 116 -16.71 3.83 -1.04
C VAL A 116 -16.42 5.32 -1.19
N ILE A 117 -17.23 5.99 -2.01
CA ILE A 117 -17.24 7.44 -2.16
C ILE A 117 -18.68 7.90 -1.84
N GLY A 118 -18.82 8.72 -0.79
CA GLY A 118 -20.10 9.19 -0.29
C GLY A 118 -20.76 10.22 -1.21
N ASP A 119 -22.05 10.46 -0.98
CA ASP A 119 -22.72 11.62 -1.57
C ASP A 119 -22.29 12.93 -0.88
N PRO A 120 -22.40 14.09 -1.56
CA PRO A 120 -22.23 15.39 -0.90
C PRO A 120 -23.12 15.52 0.34
N GLY A 121 -22.53 15.93 1.46
CA GLY A 121 -23.24 16.09 2.72
C GLY A 121 -23.38 14.82 3.56
N GLU A 122 -22.95 13.67 3.04
CA GLU A 122 -22.98 12.42 3.78
C GLU A 122 -21.97 12.46 4.95
N ARG A 123 -22.48 12.43 6.18
CA ARG A 123 -21.67 12.44 7.41
C ARG A 123 -20.89 11.14 7.62
N VAL A 124 -21.40 10.01 7.15
CA VAL A 124 -20.82 8.69 7.44
C VAL A 124 -20.85 7.81 6.21
N VAL A 125 -19.70 7.33 5.76
CA VAL A 125 -19.60 6.29 4.73
C VAL A 125 -19.18 4.96 5.36
N ARG A 126 -19.64 3.85 4.77
CA ARG A 126 -19.32 2.50 5.24
C ARG A 126 -18.98 1.59 4.07
N ALA A 127 -18.02 0.71 4.30
CA ALA A 127 -17.61 -0.33 3.37
C ALA A 127 -17.38 -1.63 4.16
N THR A 128 -17.96 -2.73 3.69
CA THR A 128 -17.78 -4.05 4.30
C THR A 128 -16.98 -4.93 3.36
N TRP A 129 -16.00 -5.65 3.90
CA TRP A 129 -15.18 -6.60 3.15
C TRP A 129 -14.75 -7.77 4.01
N THR A 130 -14.35 -8.86 3.37
CA THR A 130 -13.76 -10.02 4.04
C THR A 130 -12.24 -9.96 3.85
N PRO A 131 -11.44 -9.64 4.90
CA PRO A 131 -9.99 -9.49 4.76
C PRO A 131 -9.31 -10.81 4.37
N ARG A 132 -8.42 -10.75 3.37
CA ARG A 132 -7.56 -11.88 2.96
C ARG A 132 -6.15 -11.77 3.52
N THR A 133 -5.75 -10.58 3.94
CA THR A 133 -4.48 -10.30 4.60
C THR A 133 -4.67 -9.26 5.71
N GLN A 134 -3.74 -9.25 6.66
CA GLN A 134 -3.63 -8.23 7.70
C GLN A 134 -2.78 -7.05 7.23
N ARG A 135 -2.01 -7.22 6.14
CA ARG A 135 -1.17 -6.18 5.53
C ARG A 135 -2.05 -5.33 4.62
N VAL A 136 -2.62 -4.27 5.17
CA VAL A 136 -3.49 -3.35 4.44
C VAL A 136 -3.02 -1.91 4.60
N ALA A 137 -3.38 -1.08 3.64
CA ALA A 137 -3.35 0.36 3.79
C ALA A 137 -4.75 0.95 3.65
N TYR A 138 -4.97 2.08 4.31
CA TYR A 138 -6.23 2.80 4.31
C TYR A 138 -6.14 4.05 3.46
N VAL A 139 -7.22 4.31 2.72
CA VAL A 139 -7.56 5.63 2.21
C VAL A 139 -8.68 6.14 3.08
N VAL A 140 -8.49 7.29 3.73
CA VAL A 140 -9.52 7.98 4.50
C VAL A 140 -9.36 9.46 4.18
N GLU A 141 -10.28 9.99 3.39
CA GLU A 141 -10.17 11.34 2.86
C GLU A 141 -11.49 12.09 3.03
N CYS A 142 -11.38 13.40 3.20
CA CYS A 142 -12.52 14.30 3.15
C CYS A 142 -12.17 15.63 2.49
N TRP A 143 -13.16 16.16 1.76
CA TRP A 143 -13.04 17.45 1.07
C TRP A 143 -14.20 18.34 1.45
N LEU A 144 -13.88 19.60 1.69
CA LEU A 144 -14.84 20.67 1.82
C LEU A 144 -15.23 21.20 0.44
N PRO A 145 -16.42 21.78 0.30
CA PRO A 145 -16.80 22.43 -0.94
C PRO A 145 -15.91 23.65 -1.21
N PRO A 146 -15.69 24.03 -2.49
CA PRO A 146 -14.86 25.18 -2.83
C PRO A 146 -15.42 26.47 -2.21
N GLY A 147 -14.53 27.38 -1.83
CA GLY A 147 -14.89 28.67 -1.24
C GLY A 147 -15.16 28.65 0.27
N GLN A 148 -14.92 27.52 0.95
CA GLN A 148 -14.94 27.46 2.41
C GLN A 148 -13.73 28.17 3.03
N ASP A 149 -13.91 28.69 4.24
CA ASP A 149 -12.84 29.29 5.02
C ASP A 149 -11.77 28.22 5.33
N PRO A 150 -10.47 28.47 5.04
CA PRO A 150 -9.38 27.60 5.46
C PRO A 150 -9.38 27.25 6.95
N ALA A 151 -9.93 28.11 7.82
CA ALA A 151 -10.10 27.78 9.24
C ALA A 151 -11.09 26.62 9.43
N THR A 152 -12.17 26.54 8.64
CA THR A 152 -13.13 25.43 8.69
C THR A 152 -12.46 24.10 8.34
N ALA A 153 -11.54 24.09 7.38
CA ALA A 153 -10.77 22.88 7.02
C ALA A 153 -9.94 22.34 8.19
N LYS A 154 -9.38 23.22 9.03
CA LYS A 154 -8.58 22.83 10.20
C LYS A 154 -9.43 22.27 11.35
N GLU A 155 -10.68 22.71 11.47
CA GLU A 155 -11.61 22.25 12.50
C GLU A 155 -12.46 21.05 12.05
N THR A 156 -12.44 20.72 10.76
CA THR A 156 -13.19 19.59 10.18
C THR A 156 -12.27 18.39 10.02
N TRP A 157 -12.62 17.28 10.66
CA TRP A 157 -11.84 16.06 10.71
C TRP A 157 -12.66 14.86 10.26
N VAL A 158 -11.98 13.76 9.94
CA VAL A 158 -12.60 12.46 9.78
C VAL A 158 -12.12 11.51 10.85
N ARG A 159 -13.01 10.65 11.34
CA ARG A 159 -12.71 9.52 12.21
C ARG A 159 -13.02 8.23 11.45
N ALA A 160 -12.00 7.39 11.26
CA ALA A 160 -12.20 6.04 10.79
C ALA A 160 -12.33 5.06 11.95
N SER A 161 -13.02 3.95 11.74
CA SER A 161 -13.05 2.82 12.66
C SER A 161 -13.24 1.51 11.89
N ILE A 162 -12.75 0.42 12.46
CA ILE A 162 -12.81 -0.91 11.84
C ILE A 162 -13.44 -1.88 12.81
N SER A 163 -14.53 -2.53 12.36
CA SER A 163 -15.29 -3.50 13.16
C SER A 163 -15.67 -2.98 14.55
N GLY A 164 -16.03 -1.70 14.62
CA GLY A 164 -16.42 -1.02 15.86
C GLY A 164 -15.27 -0.68 16.81
N GLN A 165 -14.02 -1.08 16.50
CA GLN A 165 -12.86 -0.60 17.24
C GLN A 165 -12.54 0.82 16.79
N GLU A 166 -12.57 1.75 17.74
CA GLU A 166 -12.09 3.13 17.54
C GLU A 166 -10.57 3.11 17.39
N GLY A 167 -10.09 2.87 16.18
CA GLY A 167 -8.73 3.20 15.79
C GLY A 167 -8.74 4.61 15.20
N TYR A 168 -8.19 5.59 15.90
CA TYR A 168 -8.16 6.96 15.38
C TYR A 168 -7.18 7.03 14.19
N PHE A 169 -7.70 6.94 12.97
CA PHE A 169 -6.94 7.06 11.72
C PHE A 169 -7.32 8.33 10.94
N GLY A 170 -7.69 9.39 11.66
CA GLY A 170 -8.25 10.60 11.10
C GLY A 170 -7.23 11.61 10.57
N GLY A 171 -7.68 12.46 9.65
CA GLY A 171 -6.97 13.66 9.18
C GLY A 171 -7.92 14.84 9.07
N THR A 172 -7.37 16.03 8.85
CA THR A 172 -8.15 17.23 8.53
C THR A 172 -8.68 17.16 7.10
N CYS A 173 -9.86 17.75 6.87
CA CYS A 173 -10.40 17.84 5.53
C CYS A 173 -9.63 18.84 4.67
N ARG A 174 -9.58 18.56 3.38
CA ARG A 174 -8.91 19.41 2.39
C ARG A 174 -9.90 20.40 1.79
N ALA A 175 -9.44 21.61 1.48
CA ALA A 175 -10.27 22.63 0.84
C ALA A 175 -10.45 22.38 -0.67
N ASP A 176 -9.55 21.63 -1.29
CA ASP A 176 -9.51 21.40 -2.74
C ASP A 176 -9.56 19.91 -3.07
N LEU A 177 -10.35 19.56 -4.10
CA LEU A 177 -10.35 18.23 -4.68
C LEU A 177 -8.99 17.92 -5.34
N PRO A 178 -8.54 16.65 -5.34
CA PRO A 178 -7.31 16.27 -6.02
C PRO A 178 -7.44 16.53 -7.52
N THR A 179 -6.46 17.22 -8.11
CA THR A 179 -6.45 17.63 -9.53
C THR A 179 -6.58 16.45 -10.49
N ALA A 180 -6.07 15.27 -10.11
CA ALA A 180 -6.16 14.05 -10.91
C ALA A 180 -7.33 13.13 -10.51
N GLY A 181 -8.13 13.49 -9.50
CA GLY A 181 -9.21 12.65 -8.96
C GLY A 181 -8.75 11.40 -8.21
N ASP A 182 -7.49 10.98 -8.39
CA ASP A 182 -6.91 9.78 -7.82
C ASP A 182 -6.65 9.90 -6.32
N LEU A 183 -7.17 8.91 -5.59
CA LEU A 183 -6.98 8.76 -4.16
C LEU A 183 -5.94 7.67 -3.89
N SER A 184 -4.91 8.01 -3.11
CA SER A 184 -3.85 7.10 -2.69
C SER A 184 -4.00 6.73 -1.21
N ALA A 185 -3.51 5.55 -0.85
CA ALA A 185 -3.38 5.14 0.55
C ALA A 185 -2.68 6.23 1.38
N SER A 186 -3.27 6.60 2.51
CA SER A 186 -2.77 7.63 3.42
C SER A 186 -2.05 7.03 4.63
N ILE A 187 -2.46 5.84 5.08
CA ILE A 187 -1.95 5.24 6.32
C ILE A 187 -1.78 3.72 6.15
N THR A 188 -0.70 3.16 6.67
CA THR A 188 -0.48 1.70 6.78
C THR A 188 -0.44 1.32 8.26
N PRO A 189 -1.56 0.86 8.85
CA PRO A 189 -1.62 0.45 10.25
C PRO A 189 -0.84 -0.85 10.53
N GLY A 190 -0.56 -1.07 11.82
CA GLY A 190 -0.02 -2.32 12.32
C GLY A 190 1.50 -2.35 12.37
N GLU A 191 2.01 -3.53 12.72
CA GLU A 191 3.46 -3.73 12.85
C GLU A 191 4.08 -3.91 11.47
N PRO A 192 5.24 -3.29 11.17
CA PRO A 192 5.88 -3.42 9.88
C PRO A 192 6.10 -4.89 9.48
N GLY A 193 5.60 -5.26 8.31
CA GLY A 193 5.70 -6.62 7.76
C GLY A 193 4.73 -7.66 8.37
N GLU A 194 4.19 -7.44 9.57
CA GLU A 194 3.20 -8.32 10.20
C GLU A 194 1.76 -7.88 9.90
N GLY A 195 1.55 -6.58 9.63
CA GLY A 195 0.24 -6.01 9.34
C GLY A 195 -0.56 -5.67 10.60
N ASN A 196 -1.85 -5.40 10.42
CA ASN A 196 -2.72 -4.99 11.51
C ASN A 196 -3.32 -6.21 12.26
N PRO A 197 -2.92 -6.47 13.52
CA PRO A 197 -3.41 -7.63 14.28
C PRO A 197 -4.90 -7.53 14.63
N GLN A 198 -5.51 -6.34 14.53
CA GLN A 198 -6.95 -6.15 14.76
C GLN A 198 -7.81 -6.73 13.62
N ILE A 199 -7.21 -6.95 12.44
CA ILE A 199 -7.91 -7.51 11.29
C ILE A 199 -7.99 -9.02 11.42
N ARG A 200 -9.22 -9.55 11.44
CA ARG A 200 -9.47 -11.00 11.45
C ARG A 200 -9.69 -11.49 10.02
N LEU A 201 -8.83 -12.40 9.58
CA LEU A 201 -8.92 -12.98 8.24
C LEU A 201 -10.18 -13.83 8.08
N GLY A 202 -10.81 -13.74 6.91
CA GLY A 202 -11.98 -14.56 6.57
C GLY A 202 -13.29 -14.15 7.26
N THR A 203 -13.29 -13.08 8.07
CA THR A 203 -14.49 -12.57 8.74
C THR A 203 -14.85 -11.18 8.20
N ASP A 204 -16.12 -10.99 7.85
CA ASP A 204 -16.62 -9.69 7.40
C ASP A 204 -16.30 -8.60 8.41
N THR A 205 -15.67 -7.55 7.88
CA THR A 205 -15.11 -6.43 8.61
C THR A 205 -15.67 -5.16 7.99
N THR A 206 -16.06 -4.18 8.80
CA THR A 206 -16.63 -2.91 8.32
C THR A 206 -15.67 -1.77 8.58
N LEU A 207 -15.33 -1.04 7.53
CA LEU A 207 -14.68 0.28 7.59
C LEU A 207 -15.80 1.30 7.70
N ARG A 208 -15.72 2.14 8.72
CA ARG A 208 -16.63 3.27 8.90
C ARG A 208 -15.80 4.54 8.95
N VAL A 209 -16.13 5.52 8.13
CA VAL A 209 -15.54 6.86 8.18
C VAL A 209 -16.65 7.85 8.50
N GLU A 210 -16.44 8.69 9.51
CA GLU A 210 -17.38 9.70 9.97
C GLU A 210 -16.74 11.08 10.01
N LEU A 211 -17.49 12.08 9.57
CA LEU A 211 -17.14 13.48 9.74
C LEU A 211 -17.30 13.90 11.21
N VAL A 212 -16.25 14.47 11.78
CA VAL A 212 -16.20 14.95 13.15
C VAL A 212 -15.52 16.32 13.22
N ASP A 213 -15.68 17.02 14.34
CA ASP A 213 -14.84 18.17 14.67
C ASP A 213 -13.49 17.72 15.27
N ARG A 214 -12.63 18.69 15.59
CA ARG A 214 -11.35 18.47 16.25
C ARG A 214 -11.46 17.75 17.61
N ASP A 215 -12.59 17.88 18.30
CA ASP A 215 -12.89 17.22 19.57
C ASP A 215 -13.52 15.82 19.37
N GLY A 216 -13.66 15.35 18.13
CA GLY A 216 -14.23 14.05 17.78
C GLY A 216 -15.76 14.00 17.83
N ARG A 217 -16.43 15.15 17.93
CA ARG A 217 -17.90 15.21 17.95
C ARG A 217 -18.45 15.15 16.53
N PRO A 218 -19.57 14.44 16.28
CA PRO A 218 -20.15 14.37 14.95
C PRO A 218 -20.45 15.76 14.37
N LEU A 219 -20.01 15.98 13.13
CA LEU A 219 -20.19 17.23 12.41
C LEU A 219 -21.12 17.01 11.21
N THR A 220 -21.84 18.05 10.79
CA THR A 220 -22.63 18.04 9.54
C THR A 220 -22.17 19.20 8.68
N ASN A 221 -21.86 18.93 7.41
CA ASN A 221 -21.54 19.95 6.41
C ASN A 221 -22.15 19.50 5.07
N PRO A 222 -23.12 20.22 4.50
CA PRO A 222 -23.88 19.75 3.33
C PRO A 222 -23.05 19.64 2.04
N GLY A 223 -21.87 20.26 1.97
CA GLY A 223 -21.00 20.17 0.80
C GLY A 223 -19.80 19.26 0.97
N VAL A 224 -19.64 18.63 2.15
CA VAL A 224 -18.50 17.75 2.41
C VAL A 224 -18.61 16.48 1.57
N ARG A 225 -17.46 15.95 1.14
CA ARG A 225 -17.37 14.65 0.48
C ARG A 225 -16.44 13.76 1.27
N LEU A 226 -16.89 12.54 1.55
CA LEU A 226 -16.08 11.50 2.21
C LEU A 226 -15.71 10.43 1.19
N ALA A 227 -14.47 9.96 1.24
CA ALA A 227 -14.05 8.75 0.53
C ALA A 227 -13.23 7.85 1.46
N ALA A 228 -13.43 6.55 1.30
CA ALA A 228 -12.75 5.56 2.12
C ALA A 228 -12.40 4.32 1.29
N GLY A 229 -11.25 3.71 1.55
CA GLY A 229 -10.84 2.49 0.87
C GLY A 229 -9.85 1.68 1.68
N ILE A 230 -9.83 0.37 1.43
CA ILE A 230 -8.85 -0.58 1.95
C ILE A 230 -8.08 -1.16 0.78
N TYR A 231 -6.76 -0.99 0.78
CA TYR A 231 -5.87 -1.67 -0.15
C TYR A 231 -5.18 -2.82 0.56
N GLU A 232 -5.21 -4.01 -0.02
CA GLU A 232 -4.32 -5.10 0.37
C GLU A 232 -2.93 -4.81 -0.19
N LEU A 233 -1.93 -4.76 0.70
CA LEU A 233 -0.57 -4.43 0.31
C LEU A 233 0.03 -5.53 -0.56
N GLY A 234 0.72 -5.12 -1.61
CA GLY A 234 1.48 -6.00 -2.48
C GLY A 234 2.69 -6.66 -1.80
N PRO A 235 3.58 -7.27 -2.60
CA PRO A 235 4.89 -7.72 -2.15
C PRO A 235 5.69 -6.60 -1.48
N GLN A 236 6.38 -6.96 -0.39
CA GLN A 236 7.23 -6.05 0.37
C GLN A 236 8.53 -6.75 0.74
N LEU A 237 9.63 -6.02 0.64
CA LEU A 237 10.93 -6.40 1.18
C LEU A 237 10.97 -6.12 2.70
N PRO A 238 11.05 -7.14 3.56
CA PRO A 238 11.18 -6.93 5.00
C PRO A 238 12.58 -6.39 5.34
N ILE A 239 12.64 -5.38 6.19
CA ILE A 239 13.87 -4.91 6.83
C ILE A 239 13.98 -5.66 8.15
N LYS A 240 15.07 -6.41 8.30
CA LYS A 240 15.31 -7.23 9.48
C LYS A 240 16.43 -6.66 10.34
N ASP A 241 16.25 -6.76 11.65
CA ASP A 241 17.31 -6.48 12.60
C ASP A 241 18.38 -7.58 12.65
N ASP A 242 19.41 -7.38 13.48
CA ASP A 242 20.52 -8.30 13.66
C ASP A 242 20.08 -9.64 14.28
N ARG A 243 18.87 -9.71 14.84
CA ARG A 243 18.23 -10.91 15.38
C ARG A 243 17.28 -11.57 14.38
N GLY A 244 17.12 -11.01 13.19
CA GLY A 244 16.22 -11.49 12.14
C GLY A 244 14.75 -11.09 12.30
N GLN A 245 14.41 -10.23 13.27
CA GLN A 245 13.06 -9.71 13.47
C GLN A 245 12.75 -8.61 12.46
N VAL A 246 11.52 -8.57 11.96
CA VAL A 246 11.10 -7.54 11.00
C VAL A 246 10.84 -6.23 11.75
N VAL A 247 11.59 -5.19 11.39
CA VAL A 247 11.51 -3.85 12.00
C VAL A 247 11.00 -2.79 11.04
N GLY A 248 10.84 -3.15 9.78
CA GLY A 248 10.39 -2.29 8.70
C GLY A 248 10.00 -3.10 7.48
N ALA A 249 9.32 -2.49 6.52
CA ALA A 249 9.05 -3.10 5.22
C ALA A 249 9.07 -2.03 4.13
N LEU A 250 9.59 -2.41 2.95
CA LEU A 250 9.62 -1.56 1.77
C LEU A 250 8.74 -2.20 0.69
N PRO A 251 7.82 -1.46 0.05
CA PRO A 251 7.11 -2.00 -1.11
C PRO A 251 8.09 -2.39 -2.21
N GLU A 252 7.84 -3.50 -2.91
CA GLU A 252 8.67 -3.88 -4.06
C GLU A 252 8.40 -3.02 -5.29
N VAL A 253 7.21 -2.43 -5.36
CA VAL A 253 6.82 -1.49 -6.40
C VAL A 253 6.11 -0.31 -5.78
N VAL A 254 6.52 0.90 -6.17
CA VAL A 254 5.80 2.13 -5.86
C VAL A 254 5.28 2.76 -7.15
N GLU A 255 4.29 3.63 -7.03
CA GLU A 255 3.81 4.42 -8.14
C GLU A 255 4.03 5.90 -7.86
N HIS A 256 4.49 6.63 -8.87
CA HIS A 256 4.62 8.07 -8.83
C HIS A 256 4.12 8.65 -10.15
N GLN A 257 3.15 9.58 -10.06
CA GLN A 257 2.55 10.28 -11.21
C GLN A 257 2.13 9.36 -12.38
N GLY A 258 1.56 8.20 -12.05
CA GLY A 258 1.06 7.22 -13.01
C GLY A 258 2.11 6.25 -13.56
N TYR A 259 3.38 6.38 -13.17
CA TYR A 259 4.45 5.44 -13.51
C TYR A 259 4.81 4.53 -12.34
N ARG A 260 5.11 3.27 -12.65
CA ARG A 260 5.55 2.28 -11.67
C ARG A 260 7.08 2.31 -11.57
N TYR A 261 7.59 2.19 -10.36
CA TYR A 261 9.02 2.12 -10.07
C TYR A 261 9.29 0.89 -9.23
N LEU A 262 10.22 0.05 -9.68
CA LEU A 262 10.62 -1.19 -9.03
C LEU A 262 11.72 -0.92 -8.01
N LEU A 263 11.66 -1.61 -6.88
CA LEU A 263 12.68 -1.58 -5.85
C LEU A 263 14.01 -2.11 -6.42
N GLY A 264 15.01 -1.24 -6.40
CA GLY A 264 16.39 -1.54 -6.79
C GLY A 264 17.29 -1.71 -5.56
N PRO A 265 18.48 -1.09 -5.54
CA PRO A 265 19.38 -1.17 -4.39
C PRO A 265 18.74 -0.69 -3.09
N VAL A 266 18.95 -1.46 -2.02
CA VAL A 266 18.54 -1.13 -0.66
C VAL A 266 19.75 -1.23 0.26
N VAL A 267 20.01 -0.18 1.02
CA VAL A 267 21.02 -0.16 2.06
C VAL A 267 20.35 0.25 3.36
N TYR A 268 20.45 -0.60 4.38
CA TYR A 268 20.05 -0.26 5.73
C TYR A 268 21.12 -0.66 6.72
N ARG A 269 21.26 0.11 7.81
CA ARG A 269 22.24 -0.15 8.88
C ARG A 269 21.67 0.20 10.24
N SER A 270 22.10 -0.55 11.26
CA SER A 270 21.77 -0.27 12.65
C SER A 270 22.29 1.12 13.03
N LEU A 271 21.42 1.95 13.61
CA LEU A 271 21.77 3.29 14.09
C LEU A 271 22.78 3.22 15.25
N ALA A 272 22.76 2.13 16.03
CA ALA A 272 23.71 1.85 17.10
C ALA A 272 25.17 1.77 16.63
N SER A 273 25.39 1.46 15.34
CA SER A 273 26.73 1.41 14.76
C SER A 273 27.38 2.79 14.57
N GLY A 274 26.58 3.86 14.63
CA GLY A 274 27.01 5.23 14.32
C GLY A 274 27.25 5.51 12.82
N ALA A 275 27.28 4.48 11.97
CA ALA A 275 27.46 4.62 10.53
C ALA A 275 26.12 4.60 9.80
N LEU A 276 25.74 5.72 9.20
CA LEU A 276 24.51 5.84 8.41
C LEU A 276 24.69 5.23 6.99
N PRO A 277 23.61 4.74 6.37
CA PRO A 277 23.66 4.14 5.04
C PRO A 277 24.12 5.15 3.99
N ARG A 278 24.85 4.64 3.00
CA ARG A 278 25.27 5.34 1.79
C ARG A 278 25.09 4.43 0.59
N VAL A 279 24.64 4.96 -0.53
CA VAL A 279 24.41 4.22 -1.77
C VAL A 279 24.65 5.11 -2.99
N GLU A 280 25.12 4.55 -4.09
CA GLU A 280 25.26 5.29 -5.35
C GLU A 280 23.90 5.40 -6.05
N ALA A 281 23.51 6.61 -6.43
CA ALA A 281 22.30 6.83 -7.23
C ALA A 281 22.49 6.33 -8.68
N PRO A 282 21.40 6.00 -9.39
CA PRO A 282 21.47 5.71 -10.82
C PRO A 282 22.10 6.86 -11.60
N ALA A 283 23.03 6.55 -12.51
CA ALA A 283 23.72 7.55 -13.32
C ALA A 283 22.84 8.19 -14.40
N THR A 284 21.71 7.55 -14.73
CA THR A 284 20.80 7.97 -15.80
C THR A 284 19.36 7.67 -15.46
N GLY A 285 18.46 8.49 -15.98
CA GLY A 285 17.02 8.31 -15.87
C GLY A 285 16.44 8.84 -14.55
N PRO A 286 15.11 9.04 -14.48
CA PRO A 286 14.44 9.42 -13.25
C PRO A 286 14.37 8.24 -12.28
N TYR A 287 14.40 8.50 -10.99
CA TYR A 287 14.25 7.49 -9.94
C TYR A 287 13.54 8.08 -8.71
N LEU A 288 13.12 7.21 -7.79
CA LEU A 288 12.63 7.61 -6.48
C LEU A 288 13.60 7.14 -5.41
N VAL A 289 13.77 7.92 -4.34
CA VAL A 289 14.53 7.49 -3.17
C VAL A 289 13.62 7.45 -1.96
N ARG A 290 13.46 6.29 -1.35
CA ARG A 290 12.80 6.14 -0.06
C ARG A 290 13.84 6.10 1.04
N PHE A 291 13.73 6.98 2.03
CA PHE A 291 14.73 7.11 3.09
C PHE A 291 14.10 7.49 4.43
N GLY A 292 14.87 7.29 5.50
CA GLY A 292 14.48 7.60 6.87
C GLY A 292 14.96 6.52 7.83
N THR A 293 14.15 6.22 8.84
CA THR A 293 14.48 5.21 9.86
C THR A 293 13.30 4.31 10.18
N VAL A 294 13.57 3.05 10.52
CA VAL A 294 12.57 2.07 10.94
C VAL A 294 13.03 1.36 12.22
N GLY A 295 12.09 0.78 12.97
CA GLY A 295 12.42 0.07 14.22
C GLY A 295 12.94 0.95 15.35
N THR A 296 12.91 2.27 15.19
CA THR A 296 13.11 3.20 16.30
C THR A 296 11.85 3.12 17.17
N GLY A 297 12.02 3.04 18.49
CA GLY A 297 10.88 3.06 19.41
C GLY A 297 10.08 4.37 19.34
N ARG A 298 9.20 4.60 20.33
CA ARG A 298 8.54 5.90 20.43
C ARG A 298 9.58 7.02 20.51
N PRO A 299 9.43 8.11 19.74
CA PRO A 299 10.38 9.19 19.78
C PRO A 299 10.58 9.74 21.19
N GLY A 300 11.83 10.07 21.51
CA GLY A 300 12.20 10.64 22.81
C GLY A 300 11.78 12.11 22.96
N ALA A 301 12.23 12.74 24.05
CA ALA A 301 12.03 14.19 24.25
C ALA A 301 12.80 15.07 23.26
N ASP A 302 13.86 14.51 22.64
CA ASP A 302 14.69 15.14 21.62
C ASP A 302 14.81 14.17 20.41
N PRO A 303 13.77 14.11 19.56
CA PRO A 303 13.73 13.14 18.48
C PRO A 303 14.76 13.45 17.39
N GLY A 304 15.37 12.42 16.83
CA GLY A 304 16.28 12.58 15.69
C GLY A 304 15.53 12.96 14.41
N PHE A 305 16.05 13.93 13.66
CA PHE A 305 15.56 14.28 12.33
C PHE A 305 16.63 13.98 11.28
N PHE A 306 16.25 13.23 10.26
CA PHE A 306 17.14 12.73 9.23
C PHE A 306 16.90 13.45 7.90
N GLN A 307 17.98 13.70 7.19
CA GLN A 307 17.98 14.24 5.83
C GLN A 307 18.77 13.33 4.89
N LEU A 308 18.50 13.45 3.59
CA LEU A 308 19.24 12.71 2.58
C LEU A 308 20.22 13.64 1.87
N GLY A 309 21.50 13.50 2.19
CA GLY A 309 22.58 14.16 1.44
C GLY A 309 22.79 13.54 0.06
N GLY A 310 23.36 14.30 -0.86
CA GLY A 310 23.59 13.89 -2.26
C GLY A 310 22.43 14.19 -3.20
N LEU A 311 21.36 14.80 -2.68
CA LEU A 311 20.30 15.43 -3.47
C LEU A 311 20.51 16.96 -3.43
N GLY A 312 19.90 17.70 -4.37
CA GLY A 312 19.87 19.17 -4.32
C GLY A 312 19.18 19.69 -3.04
N GLU A 313 19.15 21.02 -2.83
CA GLU A 313 18.76 21.71 -1.58
C GLU A 313 17.36 21.40 -0.99
N ALA A 314 16.58 20.48 -1.58
CA ALA A 314 15.16 20.29 -1.29
C ALA A 314 14.79 18.92 -0.69
N THR A 315 15.60 18.33 0.21
CA THR A 315 15.15 17.13 0.94
C THR A 315 14.46 17.49 2.24
N SER A 316 13.22 17.03 2.40
CA SER A 316 12.48 17.17 3.66
C SER A 316 13.17 16.42 4.79
N LEU A 317 13.15 17.02 5.98
CA LEU A 317 13.51 16.33 7.22
C LEU A 317 12.49 15.23 7.50
N VAL A 318 13.00 14.06 7.91
CA VAL A 318 12.20 12.91 8.32
C VAL A 318 12.45 12.68 9.78
N GLN A 319 11.41 12.80 10.60
CA GLN A 319 11.48 12.43 12.01
C GLN A 319 11.79 10.93 12.15
N GLU A 320 12.51 10.56 13.21
CA GLU A 320 12.73 9.15 13.57
C GLU A 320 11.43 8.34 13.58
N GLY A 321 11.53 7.07 13.15
CA GLY A 321 10.39 6.17 12.96
C GLY A 321 9.62 6.37 11.65
N GLY A 322 9.99 7.37 10.85
CA GLY A 322 9.39 7.65 9.55
C GLY A 322 10.22 7.21 8.36
N LEU A 323 9.53 6.89 7.26
CA LEU A 323 10.10 6.83 5.91
C LEU A 323 9.38 7.84 5.03
N THR A 324 10.14 8.60 4.23
CA THR A 324 9.60 9.44 3.16
C THR A 324 10.13 9.00 1.80
N THR A 325 9.52 9.48 0.72
CA THR A 325 9.97 9.24 -0.65
C THR A 325 10.24 10.57 -1.36
N ALA A 326 11.43 10.72 -1.92
CA ALA A 326 11.84 11.88 -2.71
C ALA A 326 11.92 11.52 -4.19
N PRO A 327 11.21 12.24 -5.08
CA PRO A 327 11.38 12.10 -6.51
C PRO A 327 12.69 12.72 -6.99
N GLN A 328 13.39 12.05 -7.90
CA GLN A 328 14.63 12.51 -8.50
C GLN A 328 14.52 12.50 -10.03
N PRO A 329 14.39 13.67 -10.68
CA PRO A 329 14.33 13.74 -12.13
C PRO A 329 15.65 13.26 -12.74
N ALA A 330 15.63 12.99 -14.05
CA ALA A 330 16.84 12.53 -14.73
C ALA A 330 17.99 13.54 -14.57
N GLY A 331 19.13 13.06 -14.07
CA GLY A 331 20.31 13.86 -13.81
C GLY A 331 21.54 13.00 -13.57
N ALA A 332 22.69 13.63 -13.35
CA ALA A 332 23.89 12.91 -12.97
C ALA A 332 23.73 12.33 -11.57
N GLY A 333 23.77 11.00 -11.46
CA GLY A 333 23.71 10.31 -10.17
C GLY A 333 24.83 10.76 -9.24
N GLN A 334 24.48 11.06 -7.99
CA GLN A 334 25.42 11.34 -6.92
C GLN A 334 25.28 10.30 -5.81
N ALA A 335 26.34 10.14 -5.02
CA ALA A 335 26.29 9.28 -3.85
C ALA A 335 25.29 9.86 -2.83
N LEU A 336 24.32 9.05 -2.42
CA LEU A 336 23.30 9.38 -1.44
C LEU A 336 23.75 8.95 -0.07
N SER A 337 23.59 9.80 0.94
CA SER A 337 23.93 9.49 2.33
C SER A 337 22.83 9.95 3.26
N LEU A 338 22.33 9.06 4.12
CA LEU A 338 21.44 9.46 5.19
C LEU A 338 22.26 10.19 6.25
N GLN A 339 21.76 11.31 6.75
CA GLN A 339 22.43 12.15 7.72
C GLN A 339 21.47 12.50 8.85
N LEU A 340 21.96 12.56 10.08
CA LEU A 340 21.24 13.19 11.18
C LEU A 340 21.42 14.71 11.03
N ALA A 341 20.32 15.42 10.78
CA ALA A 341 20.32 16.87 10.61
C ALA A 341 20.12 17.59 11.96
N GLU A 342 19.19 17.08 12.78
CA GLU A 342 18.82 17.68 14.07
C GLU A 342 18.54 16.60 15.11
N GLY A 343 18.58 16.99 16.39
CA GLY A 343 18.28 16.12 17.52
C GLY A 343 19.36 15.08 17.83
N THR A 344 18.97 14.03 18.55
CA THR A 344 19.87 12.98 19.01
C THR A 344 19.75 11.72 18.14
N LEU A 345 20.88 11.08 17.83
CA LEU A 345 20.88 9.81 17.10
C LEU A 345 20.19 8.73 17.95
N PRO A 346 19.15 8.04 17.44
CA PRO A 346 18.49 6.96 18.15
C PRO A 346 19.47 5.80 18.39
N LYS A 347 19.38 5.18 19.57
CA LYS A 347 20.23 4.04 19.94
C LYS A 347 19.75 2.72 19.34
N ASP A 348 18.47 2.67 18.97
CA ASP A 348 17.81 1.51 18.39
C ASP A 348 17.30 1.86 16.98
N GLY A 349 16.98 0.83 16.20
CA GLY A 349 16.44 0.99 14.85
C GLY A 349 17.51 1.05 13.76
N TYR A 350 17.04 1.25 12.54
CA TYR A 350 17.83 1.15 11.31
C TYR A 350 17.61 2.37 10.44
N GLY A 351 18.71 3.00 10.00
CA GLY A 351 18.67 3.97 8.92
C GLY A 351 18.52 3.25 7.58
N VAL A 352 17.69 3.77 6.69
CA VAL A 352 17.31 3.12 5.43
C VAL A 352 17.49 4.09 4.26
N ILE A 353 18.06 3.60 3.15
CA ILE A 353 17.96 4.20 1.82
C ILE A 353 17.58 3.10 0.83
N ALA A 354 16.53 3.31 0.06
CA ALA A 354 16.08 2.43 -1.00
C ALA A 354 15.86 3.23 -2.29
N ILE A 355 16.40 2.76 -3.40
CA ILE A 355 16.24 3.38 -4.72
C ILE A 355 15.18 2.62 -5.49
N TYR A 356 14.24 3.31 -6.13
CA TYR A 356 13.29 2.73 -7.05
C TYR A 356 13.52 3.27 -8.46
N VAL A 357 13.61 2.38 -9.43
CA VAL A 357 13.87 2.71 -10.84
C VAL A 357 12.63 2.42 -11.70
N PRO A 358 12.42 3.12 -12.82
CA PRO A 358 11.25 2.91 -13.67
C PRO A 358 11.07 1.45 -14.07
N ALA A 359 9.85 0.94 -13.97
CA ALA A 359 9.49 -0.36 -14.54
C ALA A 359 9.42 -0.23 -16.07
N HIS A 360 10.21 -1.03 -16.79
CA HIS A 360 10.22 -1.07 -18.26
C HIS A 360 9.11 -1.94 -18.83
#